data_AF-A0A4Q4BQT9-F1
#
_entry.id   AF-A0A4Q4BQT9-F1
#
_cell.length_a   1.000
_cell.length_b   1.000
_cell.length_c   1.000
_cell.angle_alpha   90.00
_cell.angle_beta   90.00
_cell.angle_gamma   90.00
#
_symmetry.space_group_name_H-M   'P 1'
#
loop_
_entity.id
_entity.type
_entity.pdbx_description
1 polymer ?
#
loop_
_entity_poly.entity_id
_entity_poly.type
_entity_poly.pdbx_seq_one_letter_code
_entity_poly.pdbx_strand_id
1 'polypeptide(L)'
;MLHFGFDGTGRGRGSPQGACWVGMGECRRMWSDRDSKTDFLNFTEVAEQISALARSPEMLPVSVGVFGTWGTGKSTVLNLVKQDLERHDPKPVVIEFDAWLFQGFDDSKAALMEVVADTLIRAVKDDDGLLGKAKALAARVNYFRALGVAADFGIGMALGVPPGLLTKAGDAISSLVSGSVKSDDVDAAKEVGKAASEGWGKLVKPEKARTPPKEISAFRQEFSDILEELGRPLV
;
A
#
# COMPACT_ATOMS: atom_id res chain seq x y z
N MET A 1 -4.66 32.45 -20.08
CA MET A 1 -6.00 31.95 -19.71
C MET A 1 -6.24 30.70 -20.55
N LEU A 2 -5.97 29.52 -20.00
CA LEU A 2 -6.05 28.24 -20.72
C LEU A 2 -7.47 27.70 -20.59
N HIS A 3 -8.19 27.61 -21.70
CA HIS A 3 -9.51 26.99 -21.74
C HIS A 3 -9.37 25.50 -22.01
N PHE A 4 -9.67 24.67 -21.01
CA PHE A 4 -9.94 23.24 -21.18
C PHE A 4 -11.39 23.08 -21.64
N GLY A 5 -11.60 22.65 -22.88
CA GLY A 5 -12.90 22.27 -23.41
C GLY A 5 -12.98 20.75 -23.53
N PHE A 6 -14.02 20.14 -22.97
CA PHE A 6 -14.35 18.73 -23.15
C PHE A 6 -15.58 18.69 -24.08
N ASP A 7 -15.38 18.39 -25.37
CA ASP A 7 -16.50 18.23 -26.29
C ASP A 7 -16.97 16.77 -26.26
N GLY A 8 -18.12 16.57 -25.63
CA GLY A 8 -18.77 15.28 -25.48
C GLY A 8 -19.90 15.12 -26.49
N THR A 9 -19.59 14.92 -27.78
CA THR A 9 -20.59 14.40 -28.73
C THR A 9 -19.95 13.53 -29.81
N GLY A 10 -20.19 12.21 -29.76
CA GLY A 10 -19.79 11.28 -30.83
C GLY A 10 -19.97 9.81 -30.47
N ARG A 11 -21.15 9.25 -30.74
CA ARG A 11 -21.42 7.80 -30.66
C ARG A 11 -20.56 7.05 -31.69
N GLY A 12 -19.77 6.07 -31.25
CA GLY A 12 -19.19 5.07 -32.16
C GLY A 12 -18.02 4.27 -31.57
N ARG A 13 -18.29 3.00 -31.24
CA ARG A 13 -17.38 1.84 -31.00
C ARG A 13 -16.05 2.07 -30.28
N GLY A 14 -15.88 1.27 -29.22
CA GLY A 14 -14.75 1.29 -28.30
C GLY A 14 -13.36 1.36 -28.95
N SER A 15 -12.61 2.37 -28.55
CA SER A 15 -11.16 2.44 -28.62
C SER A 15 -10.64 3.26 -27.42
N PRO A 16 -9.39 3.03 -26.97
CA PRO A 16 -8.92 3.52 -25.67
C PRO A 16 -8.72 5.04 -25.69
N GLN A 17 -9.12 5.68 -24.61
CA GLN A 17 -9.06 7.12 -24.40
C GLN A 17 -7.60 7.61 -24.38
N GLY A 18 -7.13 8.15 -25.50
CA GLY A 18 -5.86 8.88 -25.60
C GLY A 18 -6.13 10.39 -25.63
N ALA A 19 -5.34 11.17 -24.89
CA ALA A 19 -5.41 12.63 -24.95
C ALA A 19 -4.85 13.13 -26.30
N CYS A 20 -5.61 13.94 -27.04
CA CYS A 20 -5.17 14.58 -28.28
C CYS A 20 -4.83 16.06 -28.01
N TRP A 21 -3.63 16.49 -28.39
CA TRP A 21 -3.24 17.90 -28.37
C TRP A 21 -3.70 18.58 -29.65
N VAL A 22 -4.52 19.63 -29.55
CA VAL A 22 -4.99 20.40 -30.71
C VAL A 22 -4.02 21.55 -30.98
N GLY A 23 -3.04 21.30 -31.83
CA GLY A 23 -2.17 22.30 -32.42
C GLY A 23 -1.59 21.75 -33.72
N MET A 24 -1.97 22.36 -34.86
CA MET A 24 -1.61 21.97 -36.24
C MET A 24 -2.14 20.60 -36.70
N GLY A 25 -3.41 20.55 -37.13
CA GLY A 25 -3.92 19.76 -38.26
C GLY A 25 -3.83 18.22 -38.28
N GLU A 26 -3.00 17.59 -37.45
CA GLU A 26 -2.80 16.14 -37.41
C GLU A 26 -2.82 15.68 -35.96
N CYS A 27 -3.81 14.87 -35.57
CA CYS A 27 -3.80 14.21 -34.27
C CYS A 27 -2.75 13.10 -34.31
N ARG A 28 -1.49 13.44 -34.02
CA ARG A 28 -0.45 12.45 -33.74
C ARG A 28 -0.84 11.73 -32.47
N ARG A 29 -1.15 10.44 -32.61
CA ARG A 29 -1.43 9.54 -31.49
C ARG A 29 -0.15 9.47 -30.65
N MET A 30 -0.06 10.27 -29.59
CA MET A 30 1.07 10.25 -28.68
C MET A 30 1.03 8.90 -27.96
N TRP A 31 2.11 8.12 -28.07
CA TRP A 31 2.19 6.88 -27.33
C TRP A 31 2.19 7.17 -25.84
N SER A 32 1.31 6.47 -25.12
CA SER A 32 1.30 6.52 -23.67
C SER A 32 2.61 5.93 -23.17
N ASP A 33 3.38 6.72 -22.42
CA ASP A 33 4.51 6.23 -21.63
C ASP A 33 3.97 5.52 -20.37
N ARG A 34 3.24 4.42 -20.61
CA ARG A 34 2.77 3.48 -19.59
C ARG A 34 3.25 2.11 -20.00
N ASP A 35 3.44 1.23 -19.01
CA ASP A 35 3.78 -0.16 -19.26
C ASP A 35 2.82 -0.78 -20.28
N SER A 36 3.40 -1.41 -21.31
CA SER A 36 2.62 -1.99 -22.40
C SER A 36 1.98 -3.29 -21.93
N LYS A 37 0.71 -3.48 -22.30
CA LYS A 37 0.01 -4.77 -22.11
C LYS A 37 0.31 -5.78 -23.23
N THR A 38 0.90 -5.30 -24.32
CA THR A 38 1.23 -6.11 -25.49
C THR A 38 2.74 -6.16 -25.62
N ASP A 39 3.27 -7.37 -25.77
CA ASP A 39 4.71 -7.56 -25.91
C ASP A 39 5.17 -7.19 -27.32
N PHE A 40 6.03 -6.18 -27.41
CA PHE A 40 6.67 -5.75 -28.65
C PHE A 40 8.17 -6.08 -28.69
N LEU A 41 8.74 -6.51 -27.55
CA LEU A 41 10.18 -6.71 -27.36
C LEU A 41 10.53 -8.16 -27.03
N ASN A 42 9.58 -9.08 -27.24
CA ASN A 42 9.72 -10.51 -26.99
C ASN A 42 10.06 -10.83 -25.51
N PHE A 43 9.54 -10.04 -24.58
CA PHE A 43 9.60 -10.27 -23.15
C PHE A 43 8.74 -11.45 -22.68
N THR A 44 7.78 -11.90 -23.50
CA THR A 44 6.91 -13.04 -23.18
C THR A 44 7.71 -14.29 -22.84
N GLU A 45 8.78 -14.61 -23.58
CA GLU A 45 9.63 -15.78 -23.30
C GLU A 45 10.23 -15.73 -21.88
N VAL A 46 10.76 -14.57 -21.49
CA VAL A 46 11.33 -14.38 -20.14
C VAL A 46 10.23 -14.45 -19.08
N ALA A 47 9.06 -13.88 -19.36
CA ALA A 47 7.93 -13.89 -18.44
C ALA A 47 7.38 -15.31 -18.21
N GLU A 48 7.29 -16.13 -19.27
CA GLU A 48 6.86 -17.53 -19.20
C GLU A 48 7.84 -18.37 -18.38
N GLN A 49 9.16 -18.16 -18.54
CA GLN A 49 10.17 -18.84 -17.73
C GLN A 49 10.07 -18.47 -16.24
N ILE A 50 9.88 -17.17 -15.93
CA ILE A 50 9.68 -16.72 -14.54
C ILE A 50 8.40 -17.33 -13.95
N SER A 51 7.30 -17.35 -14.72
CA SER A 51 6.03 -17.97 -14.32
C SER A 51 6.16 -19.47 -14.08
N ALA A 52 6.90 -20.18 -14.92
CA ALA A 52 7.18 -21.61 -14.73
C ALA A 52 7.93 -21.87 -13.43
N LEU A 53 8.99 -21.10 -13.15
CA LEU A 53 9.75 -21.19 -11.90
C LEU A 53 8.87 -20.90 -10.68
N ALA A 54 7.98 -19.91 -10.76
CA ALA A 54 7.09 -19.54 -9.67
C ALA A 54 5.98 -20.57 -9.39
N ARG A 55 5.69 -21.49 -10.33
CA ARG A 55 4.66 -22.53 -10.19
C ARG A 55 5.23 -23.91 -9.86
N SER A 56 6.52 -24.14 -10.10
CA SER A 56 7.22 -25.39 -9.81
C SER A 56 7.31 -25.66 -8.30
N PRO A 57 6.60 -26.65 -7.73
CA PRO A 57 6.63 -26.93 -6.30
C PRO A 57 8.04 -27.25 -5.78
N GLU A 58 8.85 -27.92 -6.59
CA GLU A 58 10.25 -28.27 -6.29
C GLU A 58 11.19 -27.05 -6.20
N MET A 59 10.77 -25.89 -6.71
CA MET A 59 11.54 -24.65 -6.69
C MET A 59 11.10 -23.70 -5.58
N LEU A 60 9.99 -23.98 -4.89
CA LEU A 60 9.47 -23.11 -3.84
C LEU A 60 10.16 -23.39 -2.48
N PRO A 61 10.44 -22.34 -1.68
CA PRO A 61 10.23 -20.92 -1.95
C PRO A 61 11.31 -20.32 -2.88
N VAL A 62 10.89 -19.56 -3.90
CA VAL A 62 11.79 -18.88 -4.86
C VAL A 62 11.69 -17.36 -4.74
N SER A 63 12.81 -16.67 -4.88
CA SER A 63 12.87 -15.20 -5.00
C SER A 63 13.53 -14.83 -6.32
N VAL A 64 12.81 -14.12 -7.19
CA VAL A 64 13.28 -13.72 -8.52
C VAL A 64 13.46 -12.20 -8.57
N GLY A 65 14.66 -11.74 -8.91
CA GLY A 65 14.95 -10.31 -9.11
C GLY A 65 15.05 -9.97 -10.59
N VAL A 66 14.29 -8.95 -11.04
CA VAL A 66 14.35 -8.42 -12.41
C VAL A 66 15.19 -7.13 -12.41
N PHE A 67 16.38 -7.17 -13.01
CA PHE A 67 17.32 -6.06 -13.04
C PHE A 67 17.43 -5.45 -14.44
N GLY A 68 17.72 -4.14 -14.51
CA GLY A 68 17.86 -3.42 -15.78
C GLY A 68 17.85 -1.90 -15.58
N THR A 69 18.37 -1.15 -16.54
CA THR A 69 18.39 0.33 -16.49
C THR A 69 16.99 0.93 -16.54
N TRP A 70 16.86 2.22 -16.24
CA TRP A 70 15.56 2.91 -16.33
C TRP A 70 15.06 2.89 -17.79
N GLY A 71 13.77 2.57 -17.97
CA GLY A 71 13.15 2.47 -19.31
C GLY A 71 13.33 1.13 -20.04
N THR A 72 13.96 0.12 -19.46
CA THR A 72 14.16 -1.19 -20.12
C THR A 72 12.95 -2.13 -20.11
N GLY A 73 11.80 -1.69 -19.61
CA GLY A 73 10.58 -2.51 -19.58
C GLY A 73 10.48 -3.52 -18.43
N LYS A 74 11.19 -3.31 -17.30
CA LYS A 74 11.08 -4.20 -16.12
C LYS A 74 9.64 -4.39 -15.64
N SER A 75 8.91 -3.29 -15.48
CA SER A 75 7.50 -3.32 -15.07
C SER A 75 6.62 -3.99 -16.14
N THR A 76 6.97 -3.86 -17.42
CA THR A 76 6.33 -4.61 -18.51
C THR A 76 6.56 -6.12 -18.38
N VAL A 77 7.78 -6.58 -18.06
CA VAL A 77 8.06 -8.01 -17.78
C VAL A 77 7.21 -8.51 -16.62
N LEU A 78 7.16 -7.78 -15.50
CA LEU A 78 6.35 -8.17 -14.34
C LEU A 78 4.85 -8.25 -14.67
N ASN A 79 4.34 -7.31 -15.48
CA ASN A 79 2.96 -7.35 -15.96
C ASN A 79 2.67 -8.58 -16.85
N LEU A 80 3.63 -8.98 -17.70
CA LEU A 80 3.50 -10.19 -18.52
C LEU A 80 3.55 -11.46 -17.66
N VAL A 81 4.43 -11.51 -16.66
CA VAL A 81 4.48 -12.62 -15.68
C VAL A 81 3.14 -12.78 -14.99
N LYS A 82 2.56 -11.68 -14.50
CA LYS A 82 1.23 -11.68 -13.90
C LYS A 82 0.18 -12.22 -14.87
N GLN A 83 0.14 -11.70 -16.10
CA GLN A 83 -0.82 -12.13 -17.11
C GLN A 83 -0.69 -13.62 -17.43
N ASP A 84 0.53 -14.15 -17.46
CA ASP A 84 0.76 -15.57 -17.70
C ASP A 84 0.31 -16.41 -16.50
N LEU A 85 0.68 -16.03 -15.27
CA LEU A 85 0.23 -16.69 -14.05
C LEU A 85 -1.30 -16.75 -13.96
N GLU A 86 -2.00 -15.68 -14.32
CA GLU A 86 -3.47 -15.62 -14.27
C GLU A 86 -4.18 -16.54 -15.29
N ARG A 87 -3.48 -17.05 -16.31
CA ARG A 87 -4.03 -17.98 -17.32
C ARG A 87 -3.97 -19.45 -16.92
N HIS A 88 -3.23 -19.77 -15.86
CA HIS A 88 -3.03 -21.14 -15.44
C HIS A 88 -4.04 -21.55 -14.36
N ASP A 89 -4.39 -22.84 -14.33
CA ASP A 89 -5.23 -23.44 -13.30
C ASP A 89 -4.43 -24.43 -12.44
N PRO A 90 -4.58 -24.42 -11.09
CA PRO A 90 -5.35 -23.46 -10.32
C PRO A 90 -4.73 -22.05 -10.37
N LYS A 91 -5.56 -21.03 -10.61
CA LYS A 91 -5.11 -19.64 -10.73
C LYS A 91 -4.42 -19.15 -9.46
N PRO A 92 -3.14 -18.76 -9.42
CA PRO A 92 -2.46 -18.30 -8.21
C PRO A 92 -3.03 -16.98 -7.66
N VAL A 93 -2.83 -16.70 -6.36
CA VAL A 93 -3.14 -15.37 -5.79
C VAL A 93 -1.92 -14.49 -6.06
N VAL A 94 -2.05 -13.53 -6.98
CA VAL A 94 -0.98 -12.58 -7.27
C VAL A 94 -1.19 -11.32 -6.45
N ILE A 95 -0.18 -10.93 -5.67
CA ILE A 95 -0.18 -9.72 -4.85
C ILE A 95 0.82 -8.74 -5.46
N GLU A 96 0.33 -7.59 -5.94
CA GLU A 96 1.17 -6.51 -6.46
C GLU A 96 1.38 -5.44 -5.40
N PHE A 97 2.63 -5.07 -5.15
CA PHE A 97 2.98 -4.06 -4.16
C PHE A 97 4.00 -3.07 -4.75
N ASP A 98 3.63 -1.79 -4.80
CA ASP A 98 4.52 -0.70 -5.21
C ASP A 98 5.06 0.04 -3.98
N ALA A 99 6.34 -0.15 -3.69
CA ALA A 99 6.99 0.45 -2.53
C ALA A 99 7.06 1.99 -2.60
N TRP A 100 7.05 2.60 -3.78
CA TRP A 100 7.14 4.06 -3.94
C TRP A 100 5.81 4.74 -3.60
N LEU A 101 4.69 4.12 -3.97
CA LEU A 101 3.36 4.64 -3.68
C LEU A 101 3.13 4.82 -2.16
N PHE A 102 3.76 3.97 -1.35
CA PHE A 102 3.62 3.97 0.10
C PHE A 102 4.78 4.66 0.84
N GLN A 103 5.68 5.32 0.11
CA GLN A 103 6.80 6.06 0.67
C GLN A 103 6.32 7.41 1.24
N GLY A 104 5.63 7.36 2.38
CA GLY A 104 5.02 8.52 3.04
C GLY A 104 3.78 8.21 3.89
N PHE A 105 3.24 7.00 3.79
CA PHE A 105 2.30 6.48 4.78
C PHE A 105 3.12 5.84 5.91
N ASP A 106 2.96 6.35 7.13
CA ASP A 106 3.58 5.77 8.31
C ASP A 106 3.24 4.27 8.38
N ASP A 107 4.30 3.46 8.25
CA ASP A 107 4.37 1.99 8.21
C ASP A 107 4.09 1.29 6.85
N SER A 108 5.16 1.16 6.04
CA SER A 108 5.17 0.32 4.83
C SER A 108 4.75 -1.14 5.08
N LYS A 109 4.90 -1.66 6.31
CA LYS A 109 4.45 -3.01 6.66
C LYS A 109 2.93 -3.08 6.75
N ALA A 110 2.29 -2.09 7.37
CA ALA A 110 0.84 -1.99 7.42
C ALA A 110 0.24 -1.82 6.02
N ALA A 111 0.88 -1.03 5.15
CA ALA A 111 0.49 -0.90 3.75
C ALA A 111 0.56 -2.24 2.99
N LEU A 112 1.66 -2.99 3.14
CA LEU A 112 1.79 -4.32 2.55
C LEU A 112 0.71 -5.28 3.08
N MET A 113 0.48 -5.30 4.39
CA MET A 113 -0.54 -6.15 5.01
C MET A 113 -1.96 -5.80 4.54
N GLU A 114 -2.24 -4.51 4.28
CA GLU A 114 -3.52 -4.06 3.73
C GLU A 114 -3.71 -4.55 2.30
N VAL A 115 -2.69 -4.40 1.44
CA VAL A 115 -2.73 -4.89 0.06
C VAL A 115 -2.94 -6.41 0.03
N VAL A 116 -2.28 -7.15 0.93
CA VAL A 116 -2.48 -8.60 1.08
C VAL A 116 -3.93 -8.91 1.48
N ALA A 117 -4.46 -8.23 2.51
CA ALA A 117 -5.81 -8.46 3.00
C ALA A 117 -6.88 -8.12 1.94
N ASP A 118 -6.75 -6.99 1.24
CA ASP A 118 -7.64 -6.59 0.16
C ASP A 118 -7.61 -7.57 -1.01
N THR A 119 -6.43 -8.08 -1.36
CA THR A 119 -6.28 -9.08 -2.42
C THR A 119 -6.95 -10.39 -2.03
N LEU A 120 -6.80 -10.83 -0.77
CA LEU A 120 -7.49 -12.01 -0.26
C LEU A 120 -9.00 -11.83 -0.26
N ILE A 121 -9.53 -10.70 0.24
CA ILE A 121 -10.98 -10.41 0.23
C ILE A 121 -11.55 -10.51 -1.19
N ARG A 122 -10.83 -10.01 -2.19
CA ARG A 122 -11.25 -10.11 -3.60
C ARG A 122 -11.18 -11.54 -4.12
N ALA A 123 -10.21 -12.34 -3.70
CA ALA A 123 -10.04 -13.73 -4.10
C ALA A 123 -11.13 -14.63 -3.53
N VAL A 124 -11.59 -14.37 -2.30
CA VAL A 124 -12.61 -15.17 -1.59
C VAL A 124 -14.01 -14.57 -1.64
N LYS A 125 -14.24 -13.56 -2.49
CA LYS A 125 -15.49 -12.77 -2.50
C LYS A 125 -16.77 -13.60 -2.65
N ASP A 126 -16.66 -14.77 -3.28
CA ASP A 126 -17.77 -15.66 -3.61
C ASP A 126 -17.93 -16.80 -2.57
N ASP A 127 -17.09 -16.84 -1.54
CA ASP A 127 -17.14 -17.80 -0.42
C ASP A 127 -17.41 -17.03 0.90
N ASP A 128 -18.65 -17.06 1.38
CA ASP A 128 -19.08 -16.33 2.57
C ASP A 128 -18.31 -16.74 3.85
N GLY A 129 -17.86 -17.99 3.93
CA GLY A 129 -17.09 -18.50 5.08
C GLY A 129 -15.69 -17.89 5.10
N LEU A 130 -14.99 -17.94 3.97
CA LEU A 130 -13.66 -17.38 3.81
C LEU A 130 -13.65 -15.85 3.85
N LEU A 131 -14.70 -15.22 3.32
CA LEU A 131 -14.87 -13.77 3.33
C LEU A 131 -14.93 -13.22 4.76
N GLY A 132 -15.57 -13.93 5.69
CA GLY A 132 -15.56 -13.57 7.11
C GLY A 132 -14.14 -13.54 7.69
N LYS A 133 -13.33 -14.56 7.39
CA LYS A 133 -11.94 -14.65 7.84
C LYS A 133 -11.05 -13.57 7.22
N ALA A 134 -11.18 -13.33 5.91
CA ALA A 134 -10.42 -12.28 5.23
C ALA A 134 -10.74 -10.88 5.77
N LYS A 135 -12.01 -10.60 6.13
CA LYS A 135 -12.39 -9.36 6.81
C LYS A 135 -11.83 -9.25 8.22
N ALA A 136 -11.78 -10.35 8.96
CA ALA A 136 -11.15 -10.37 10.29
C ALA A 136 -9.66 -10.04 10.20
N LEU A 137 -8.96 -10.61 9.21
CA LEU A 137 -7.57 -10.30 8.91
C LEU A 137 -7.37 -8.80 8.61
N ALA A 138 -8.21 -8.22 7.73
CA ALA A 138 -8.16 -6.80 7.41
C ALA A 138 -8.42 -5.90 8.63
N ALA A 139 -9.34 -6.30 9.53
CA ALA A 139 -9.62 -5.56 10.75
C ALA A 139 -8.40 -5.49 11.69
N ARG A 140 -7.54 -6.52 11.70
CA ARG A 140 -6.29 -6.52 12.46
C ARG A 140 -5.27 -5.54 11.88
N VAL A 141 -5.17 -5.43 10.56
CA VAL A 141 -4.31 -4.42 9.91
C VAL A 141 -4.76 -3.01 10.30
N ASN A 142 -6.08 -2.75 10.28
CA ASN A 142 -6.63 -1.48 10.73
C ASN A 142 -6.36 -1.19 12.20
N TYR A 143 -6.32 -2.22 13.05
CA TYR A 143 -5.94 -2.06 14.46
C TYR A 143 -4.49 -1.57 14.61
N PHE A 144 -3.53 -2.15 13.87
CA PHE A 144 -2.14 -1.69 13.90
C PHE A 144 -1.99 -0.25 13.40
N ARG A 145 -2.69 0.11 12.32
CA ARG A 145 -2.72 1.48 11.79
C ARG A 145 -3.28 2.46 12.82
N ALA A 146 -4.42 2.13 13.43
CA ALA A 146 -5.04 2.96 14.46
C ALA A 146 -4.15 3.10 15.69
N LEU A 147 -3.42 2.04 16.07
CA LEU A 147 -2.44 2.07 17.15
C LEU A 147 -1.28 3.03 16.84
N GLY A 148 -0.73 2.97 15.62
CA GLY A 148 0.33 3.90 15.17
C GLY A 148 -0.12 5.35 15.27
N VAL A 149 -1.28 5.67 14.65
CA VAL A 149 -1.85 7.03 14.71
C VAL A 149 -2.15 7.48 16.15
N ALA A 150 -2.67 6.59 17.00
CA ALA A 150 -2.93 6.91 18.40
C ALA A 150 -1.64 7.14 19.20
N ALA A 151 -0.57 6.40 18.91
CA ALA A 151 0.74 6.61 19.52
C ALA A 151 1.35 7.95 19.09
N ASP A 152 1.32 8.27 17.79
CA ASP A 152 1.81 9.55 17.27
C ASP A 152 1.01 10.73 17.82
N PHE A 153 -0.30 10.57 17.92
CA PHE A 153 -1.18 11.54 18.58
C PHE A 153 -0.84 11.69 20.06
N GLY A 154 -0.66 10.57 20.78
CA GLY A 154 -0.31 10.57 22.21
C GLY A 154 1.02 11.25 22.49
N ILE A 155 2.04 11.00 21.65
CA ILE A 155 3.34 11.65 21.71
C ILE A 155 3.20 13.14 21.37
N GLY A 156 2.48 13.49 20.30
CA GLY A 156 2.25 14.88 19.90
C GLY A 156 1.56 15.70 21.00
N MET A 157 0.47 15.17 21.56
CA MET A 157 -0.25 15.81 22.67
C MET A 157 0.60 15.92 23.95
N ALA A 158 1.39 14.89 24.29
CA ALA A 158 2.30 14.94 25.44
C ALA A 158 3.42 15.99 25.24
N LEU A 159 3.83 16.23 24.01
CA LEU A 159 4.85 17.21 23.64
C LEU A 159 4.27 18.58 23.26
N GLY A 160 2.95 18.79 23.40
CA GLY A 160 2.28 20.05 23.05
C GLY A 160 2.23 20.36 21.55
N VAL A 161 2.52 19.37 20.69
CA VAL A 161 2.51 19.49 19.24
C VAL A 161 1.12 19.15 18.70
N PRO A 162 0.46 20.08 17.98
CA PRO A 162 -0.85 19.83 17.38
C PRO A 162 -0.84 18.62 16.43
N PRO A 163 -1.93 17.83 16.40
CA PRO A 163 -2.08 16.70 15.48
C PRO A 163 -1.97 17.17 14.02
N GLY A 164 -1.11 16.49 13.24
CA GLY A 164 -0.83 16.84 11.84
C GLY A 164 0.36 17.79 11.62
N LEU A 165 0.99 18.30 12.68
CA LEU A 165 2.20 19.13 12.58
C LEU A 165 3.50 18.32 12.68
N LEU A 166 3.48 17.08 13.18
CA LEU A 166 4.69 16.26 13.35
C LEU A 166 5.44 15.97 12.04
N THR A 167 4.73 15.83 10.93
CA THR A 167 5.36 15.66 9.59
C THR A 167 6.10 16.92 9.12
N LYS A 168 5.75 18.11 9.65
CA LYS A 168 6.46 19.38 9.43
C LYS A 168 7.36 19.78 10.61
N ALA A 169 7.25 19.09 11.73
CA ALA A 169 8.01 19.40 12.94
C ALA A 169 9.45 18.87 12.90
N GLY A 170 9.81 18.03 11.91
CA GLY A 170 11.22 17.68 11.68
C GLY A 170 12.10 18.92 11.53
N ASP A 171 11.64 19.94 10.79
CA ASP A 171 12.35 21.20 10.60
C ASP A 171 12.31 22.09 11.86
N ALA A 172 11.19 22.10 12.59
CA ALA A 172 11.02 22.91 13.80
C ALA A 172 11.81 22.35 15.00
N ILE A 173 11.83 21.03 15.19
CA ILE A 173 12.65 20.35 16.22
C ILE A 173 14.13 20.50 15.88
N SER A 174 14.52 20.41 14.59
CA SER A 174 15.88 20.74 14.16
C SER A 174 16.25 22.18 14.54
N SER A 175 15.32 23.13 14.43
CA SER A 175 15.57 24.52 14.81
C SER A 175 15.69 24.73 16.33
N LEU A 176 14.90 24.01 17.13
CA LEU A 176 14.98 23.99 18.60
C LEU A 176 16.29 23.36 19.10
N VAL A 177 16.72 22.24 18.51
CA VAL A 177 18.03 21.62 18.80
C VAL A 177 19.18 22.52 18.32
N SER A 178 18.98 23.30 17.25
CA SER A 178 19.94 24.30 16.78
C SER A 178 20.03 25.55 17.66
N GLY A 179 19.17 25.69 18.69
CA GLY A 179 19.32 26.67 19.76
C GLY A 179 18.61 28.01 19.57
N SER A 180 17.60 28.12 18.70
CA SER A 180 16.86 29.38 18.48
C SER A 180 15.52 29.42 19.24
N VAL A 181 15.53 29.69 20.55
CA VAL A 181 14.32 29.74 21.40
C VAL A 181 13.92 31.19 21.74
N LYS A 182 12.61 31.53 21.64
CA LYS A 182 12.01 32.81 22.07
C LYS A 182 11.24 32.63 23.39
N SER A 183 11.04 33.73 24.13
CA SER A 183 10.47 33.74 25.49
C SER A 183 9.00 33.30 25.61
N ASP A 184 8.23 33.38 24.53
CA ASP A 184 6.79 33.05 24.55
C ASP A 184 6.51 31.54 24.62
N ASP A 185 7.52 30.70 24.36
CA ASP A 185 7.41 29.23 24.36
C ASP A 185 7.35 28.61 25.78
N VAL A 186 7.80 29.36 26.81
CA VAL A 186 7.94 28.85 28.18
C VAL A 186 6.60 28.80 28.93
N ASP A 187 5.70 29.74 28.66
CA ASP A 187 4.38 29.79 29.30
C ASP A 187 3.40 28.77 28.67
N ALA A 188 3.52 28.53 27.37
CA ALA A 188 2.76 27.48 26.67
C ALA A 188 3.12 26.07 27.19
N ALA A 189 4.40 25.81 27.51
CA ALA A 189 4.85 24.52 28.04
C ALA A 189 4.25 24.16 29.42
N LYS A 190 3.98 25.16 30.28
CA LYS A 190 3.40 24.93 31.62
C LYS A 190 1.93 24.57 31.59
N GLU A 191 1.15 25.17 30.70
CA GLU A 191 -0.28 24.87 30.51
C GLU A 191 -0.46 23.48 29.88
N VAL A 192 0.38 23.11 28.91
CA VAL A 192 0.41 21.77 28.29
C VAL A 192 0.72 20.69 29.33
N GLY A 193 1.67 20.92 30.22
CA GLY A 193 2.05 19.96 31.28
C GLY A 193 0.93 19.64 32.26
N LYS A 194 0.08 20.62 32.61
CA LYS A 194 -1.08 20.40 33.50
C LYS A 194 -2.19 19.61 32.82
N ALA A 195 -2.55 19.97 31.58
CA ALA A 195 -3.60 19.29 30.83
C ALA A 195 -3.25 17.82 30.49
N ALA A 196 -1.97 17.52 30.24
CA ALA A 196 -1.51 16.16 30.01
C ALA A 196 -1.68 15.28 31.27
N SER A 197 -1.34 15.79 32.46
CA SER A 197 -1.40 14.99 33.70
C SER A 197 -2.83 14.55 34.10
N GLU A 198 -3.84 15.38 33.85
CA GLU A 198 -5.24 15.08 34.20
C GLU A 198 -5.90 14.10 33.21
N GLY A 199 -5.44 14.10 31.94
CA GLY A 199 -5.96 13.23 30.88
C GLY A 199 -5.45 11.78 30.95
N TRP A 200 -4.20 11.58 31.37
CA TRP A 200 -3.57 10.25 31.41
C TRP A 200 -4.12 9.35 32.54
N GLY A 201 -4.55 9.93 33.67
CA GLY A 201 -5.08 9.16 34.81
C GLY A 201 -6.45 8.51 34.59
N LYS A 202 -7.22 8.96 33.58
CA LYS A 202 -8.59 8.47 33.31
C LYS A 202 -8.69 7.39 32.23
N LEU A 203 -7.64 7.18 31.43
CA LEU A 203 -7.67 6.29 30.26
C LEU A 203 -7.07 4.89 30.52
N VAL A 204 -6.52 4.65 31.71
CA VAL A 204 -5.99 3.33 32.09
C VAL A 204 -7.12 2.45 32.60
N LYS A 205 -7.90 1.87 31.68
CA LYS A 205 -8.75 0.69 31.97
C LYS A 205 -8.20 -0.52 31.23
N PRO A 206 -7.98 -1.66 31.90
CA PRO A 206 -7.51 -2.88 31.27
C PRO A 206 -8.72 -3.66 30.76
N GLU A 207 -9.25 -3.32 29.58
CA GLU A 207 -10.28 -4.15 28.96
C GLU A 207 -9.68 -4.84 27.71
N LYS A 208 -9.36 -6.13 27.91
CA LYS A 208 -8.78 -7.07 26.92
C LYS A 208 -7.61 -6.48 26.15
N ALA A 209 -6.44 -6.47 26.78
CA ALA A 209 -5.18 -6.06 26.16
C ALA A 209 -4.87 -6.95 24.93
N ARG A 210 -5.34 -6.50 23.75
CA ARG A 210 -4.81 -6.90 22.46
C ARG A 210 -3.38 -6.40 22.43
N THR A 211 -2.44 -7.28 22.75
CA THR A 211 -1.02 -6.92 22.72
C THR A 211 -0.51 -7.08 21.28
N PRO A 212 0.31 -6.15 20.77
CA PRO A 212 0.81 -6.21 19.40
C PRO A 212 1.42 -7.59 19.01
N PRO A 213 2.19 -8.28 19.88
CA PRO A 213 2.72 -9.60 19.54
C PRO A 213 1.64 -10.68 19.34
N LYS A 214 0.57 -10.66 20.16
CA LYS A 214 -0.54 -11.63 20.04
C LYS A 214 -1.35 -11.40 18.77
N GLU A 215 -1.52 -10.13 18.37
CA GLU A 215 -2.19 -9.77 17.13
C GLU A 215 -1.38 -10.20 15.90
N ILE A 216 -0.04 -10.14 15.94
CA ILE A 216 0.83 -10.64 14.86
C ILE A 216 0.72 -12.16 14.73
N SER A 217 0.77 -12.90 15.85
CA SER A 217 0.63 -14.36 15.81
C SER A 217 -0.74 -14.79 15.31
N ALA A 218 -1.80 -14.10 15.74
CA ALA A 218 -3.16 -14.38 15.28
C ALA A 218 -3.34 -14.03 13.80
N PHE A 219 -2.77 -12.92 13.32
CA PHE A 219 -2.74 -12.58 11.90
C PHE A 219 -2.08 -13.69 11.07
N ARG A 220 -0.92 -14.19 11.50
CA ARG A 220 -0.23 -15.29 10.80
C ARG A 220 -1.05 -16.56 10.74
N GLN A 221 -1.71 -16.93 11.84
CA GLN A 221 -2.59 -18.09 11.90
C GLN A 221 -3.79 -17.93 10.97
N GLU A 222 -4.54 -16.83 11.08
CA GLU A 222 -5.69 -16.58 10.20
C GLU A 222 -5.30 -16.53 8.72
N PHE A 223 -4.15 -15.94 8.40
CA PHE A 223 -3.62 -15.93 7.04
C PHE A 223 -3.31 -17.35 6.55
N SER A 224 -2.67 -18.19 7.37
CA SER A 224 -2.40 -19.60 7.05
C SER A 224 -3.69 -20.38 6.82
N ASP A 225 -4.67 -20.25 7.72
CA ASP A 225 -5.95 -20.96 7.64
C ASP A 225 -6.72 -20.60 6.35
N ILE A 226 -6.73 -19.31 5.96
CA ILE A 226 -7.34 -18.86 4.70
C ILE A 226 -6.64 -19.50 3.50
N LEU A 227 -5.31 -19.57 3.52
CA LEU A 227 -4.52 -20.14 2.43
C LEU A 227 -4.69 -21.66 2.30
N GLU A 228 -4.76 -22.38 3.42
CA GLU A 228 -5.04 -23.81 3.45
C GLU A 228 -6.43 -24.13 2.90
N GLU A 229 -7.46 -23.40 3.32
CA GLU A 229 -8.83 -23.59 2.81
C GLU A 229 -8.97 -23.19 1.33
N LEU A 230 -8.16 -22.25 0.85
CA LEU A 230 -8.04 -21.92 -0.57
C LEU A 230 -7.32 -23.00 -1.41
N GLY A 231 -6.74 -24.02 -0.78
CA GLY A 231 -5.89 -25.01 -1.43
C GLY A 231 -4.58 -24.42 -1.97
N ARG A 232 -4.10 -23.33 -1.36
CA ARG A 232 -2.90 -22.58 -1.77
C ARG A 232 -1.95 -22.46 -0.58
N PRO A 233 -1.38 -23.58 -0.10
CA PRO A 233 -0.62 -23.60 1.13
C PRO A 233 0.59 -22.66 1.05
N LEU A 234 0.92 -22.06 2.19
CA LEU A 234 2.16 -21.32 2.36
C LEU A 234 3.32 -22.34 2.31
N VAL A 235 4.22 -22.21 1.34
CA VAL A 235 5.44 -23.05 1.20
C VAL A 235 6.56 -22.51 2.07
#